data_AF-A0A374AXV5-F1
#
_entry.id   AF-A0A374AXV5-F1
#
_cell.length_a   1.000
_cell.length_b   1.000
_cell.length_c   1.000
_cell.angle_alpha   90.00
_cell.angle_beta   90.00
_cell.angle_gamma   90.00
#
_symmetry.space_group_name_H-M   'P 1'
#
loop_
_entity.id
_entity.type
_entity.pdbx_description
1 polymer ?
#
loop_
_entity_poly.entity_id
_entity_poly.type
_entity_poly.pdbx_seq_one_letter_code
_entity_poly.pdbx_strand_id
1 'polypeptide(L)'
;MLETKRSITLTGEIKVKDSDRTVVYLNATVAEDGDGDNITQNIQDSKLYEANKDSVRQEIAEFTEQFYAAQDARATETTGGQ
;
A
#
# COMPACT_ATOMS: atom_id res chain seq x y z
N MET A 1 9.35 15.89 25.48
CA MET A 1 9.04 16.62 24.23
C MET A 1 8.20 15.69 23.37
N LEU A 2 7.08 16.15 22.81
CA LEU A 2 6.23 15.33 21.95
C LEU A 2 6.84 15.34 20.54
N GLU A 3 7.38 14.22 20.10
CA GLU A 3 7.83 14.06 18.72
C GLU A 3 6.60 13.70 17.86
N THR A 4 6.24 14.59 16.94
CA THR A 4 5.11 14.38 16.03
C THR A 4 5.67 13.92 14.69
N LYS A 5 5.43 12.65 14.35
CA LYS A 5 5.77 12.09 13.05
C LYS A 5 4.50 12.05 12.20
N ARG A 6 4.58 12.57 10.98
CA ARG A 6 3.50 12.45 10.00
C ARG A 6 3.77 11.21 9.17
N SER A 7 2.70 10.54 8.75
CA SER A 7 2.78 9.34 7.92
C SER A 7 1.52 9.25 7.08
N ILE A 8 1.66 8.81 5.84
CA ILE A 8 0.57 8.58 4.91
C ILE A 8 0.27 7.08 4.92
N THR A 9 -0.97 6.72 5.26
CA THR A 9 -1.40 5.32 5.15
C THR A 9 -2.25 5.17 3.89
N LEU A 10 -1.83 4.29 2.99
CA LEU A 10 -2.60 3.85 1.83
C LEU A 10 -3.23 2.49 2.14
N THR A 11 -4.49 2.33 1.76
CA THR A 11 -5.25 1.10 1.94
C THR A 11 -5.85 0.64 0.63
N GLY A 12 -5.53 -0.58 0.23
CA GLY A 12 -6.06 -1.22 -0.97
C GLY A 12 -6.89 -2.44 -0.59
N GLU A 13 -8.10 -2.53 -1.12
CA GLU A 13 -8.99 -3.67 -0.87
C GLU A 13 -9.37 -4.31 -2.21
N ILE A 14 -8.85 -5.51 -2.45
CA ILE A 14 -9.15 -6.24 -3.69
C ILE A 14 -10.36 -7.13 -3.41
N LYS A 15 -11.48 -6.82 -4.06
CA LYS A 15 -12.75 -7.54 -3.94
C LYS A 15 -13.03 -8.25 -5.26
N VAL A 16 -13.48 -9.50 -5.19
CA VAL A 16 -13.90 -10.22 -6.40
C VAL A 16 -15.32 -9.82 -6.77
N LYS A 17 -15.57 -9.63 -8.06
CA LYS A 17 -16.90 -9.22 -8.54
C LYS A 17 -18.01 -10.24 -8.20
N ASP A 18 -17.62 -11.48 -7.93
CA ASP A 18 -18.50 -12.62 -7.59
C ASP A 18 -18.75 -12.77 -6.07
N SER A 19 -18.12 -11.94 -5.23
CA SER A 19 -18.37 -11.93 -3.79
C SER A 19 -18.02 -10.58 -3.19
N ASP A 20 -18.90 -10.03 -2.34
CA ASP A 20 -18.63 -8.85 -1.50
C ASP A 20 -17.53 -9.06 -0.42
N ARG A 21 -16.68 -10.08 -0.61
CA ARG A 21 -15.58 -10.43 0.27
C ARG A 21 -14.28 -9.86 -0.28
N THR A 22 -13.59 -9.12 0.58
CA THR A 22 -12.21 -8.71 0.32
C THR A 22 -11.32 -9.95 0.27
N VAL A 23 -10.66 -10.15 -0.85
CA VAL A 23 -9.76 -11.29 -1.13
C VAL A 23 -8.36 -10.99 -0.64
N VAL A 24 -7.90 -9.76 -0.90
CA VAL A 24 -6.61 -9.26 -0.42
C VAL A 24 -6.81 -7.88 0.15
N TYR A 25 -6.21 -7.66 1.31
CA TYR A 25 -6.10 -6.38 1.96
C TYR A 25 -4.64 -5.92 1.90
N LEU A 26 -4.42 -4.73 1.39
CA LEU A 26 -3.13 -4.08 1.25
C LEU A 26 -3.11 -2.87 2.16
N ASN A 27 -2.09 -2.76 2.98
CA ASN A 27 -1.87 -1.61 3.83
C ASN A 27 -0.44 -1.15 3.69
N ALA A 28 -0.25 -0.01 3.06
CA ALA A 28 1.02 0.65 2.95
C ALA A 28 1.07 1.87 3.87
N THR A 29 2.21 2.08 4.52
CA THR A 29 2.48 3.24 5.36
C THR A 29 3.74 3.88 4.85
N VAL A 30 3.65 5.13 4.40
CA VAL A 30 4.77 5.98 4.03
C VAL A 30 5.07 6.89 5.21
N ALA A 31 6.22 6.74 5.85
CA ALA A 31 6.61 7.64 6.94
C ALA A 31 7.07 8.98 6.35
N GLU A 32 6.80 10.13 7.00
CA GLU A 32 7.29 11.46 6.55
C GLU A 32 8.80 11.65 6.79
N ASP A 33 9.45 10.77 7.57
CA ASP A 33 10.89 10.82 7.86
C ASP A 33 11.71 9.80 7.03
N GLY A 34 11.05 8.83 6.37
CA GLY A 34 11.71 7.83 5.49
C GLY A 34 12.30 6.67 6.25
N ASP A 35 12.13 6.70 7.57
CA ASP A 35 12.33 5.60 8.48
C ASP A 35 10.94 5.09 8.90
N GLY A 36 10.57 3.91 8.39
CA GLY A 36 9.29 3.26 8.72
C GLY A 36 8.34 3.00 7.56
N ASP A 37 8.79 3.15 6.32
CA ASP A 37 8.00 2.75 5.15
C ASP A 37 7.73 1.24 5.18
N ASN A 38 6.45 0.86 5.17
CA ASN A 38 6.06 -0.55 5.25
C ASN A 38 4.84 -0.83 4.39
N ILE A 39 4.91 -1.89 3.58
CA ILE A 39 3.77 -2.44 2.86
C ILE A 39 3.41 -3.82 3.41
N THR A 40 2.18 -3.96 3.89
CA THR A 40 1.62 -5.21 4.40
C THR A 40 0.57 -5.72 3.41
N GLN A 41 0.73 -6.95 2.97
CA GLN A 41 -0.27 -7.67 2.18
C GLN A 41 -0.87 -8.80 3.01
N ASN A 42 -2.18 -8.78 3.20
CA ASN A 42 -2.92 -9.81 3.90
C ASN A 42 -3.91 -10.50 2.95
N ILE A 43 -3.68 -11.78 2.68
CA ILE A 43 -4.58 -12.59 1.86
C ILE A 43 -5.68 -13.13 2.77
N GLN A 44 -6.89 -12.59 2.62
CA GLN A 44 -8.06 -12.99 3.40
C GLN A 44 -8.62 -14.32 2.89
N ASP A 45 -8.64 -14.51 1.58
CA ASP A 45 -9.26 -15.68 0.95
C ASP A 45 -8.35 -16.23 -0.16
N SER A 46 -7.50 -17.18 0.23
CA SER A 46 -6.49 -17.76 -0.67
C SER A 46 -7.10 -18.49 -1.86
N LYS A 47 -8.31 -19.05 -1.74
CA LYS A 47 -9.00 -19.71 -2.86
C LYS A 47 -9.40 -18.72 -3.94
N LEU A 48 -10.00 -17.60 -3.54
CA LEU A 48 -10.38 -16.53 -4.47
C LEU A 48 -9.15 -15.82 -5.03
N TYR A 49 -8.09 -15.68 -4.22
CA TYR A 49 -6.80 -15.16 -4.66
C TYR A 49 -6.21 -16.03 -5.77
N GLU A 50 -6.15 -17.35 -5.58
CA GLU A 50 -5.59 -18.25 -6.59
C GLU A 50 -6.44 -18.28 -7.88
N ALA A 51 -7.76 -18.23 -7.74
CA ALA A 51 -8.68 -18.17 -8.86
C ALA A 51 -8.55 -16.87 -9.68
N ASN A 52 -8.21 -15.75 -9.04
CA ASN A 52 -8.12 -14.43 -9.66
C ASN A 52 -6.68 -13.86 -9.62
N LYS A 53 -5.67 -14.73 -9.48
CA LYS A 53 -4.30 -14.33 -9.16
C LYS A 53 -3.71 -13.31 -10.12
N ASP A 54 -4.13 -13.35 -11.39
CA ASP A 54 -3.64 -12.44 -12.43
C ASP A 54 -4.10 -11.01 -12.14
N SER A 55 -5.42 -10.79 -12.05
CA SER A 55 -5.99 -9.48 -11.69
C SER A 55 -5.55 -9.01 -10.31
N VAL A 56 -5.53 -9.91 -9.32
CA VAL A 56 -5.15 -9.53 -7.96
C VAL A 56 -3.68 -9.08 -7.93
N ARG A 57 -2.77 -9.76 -8.63
CA ARG A 57 -1.37 -9.33 -8.74
C ARG A 57 -1.22 -8.01 -9.48
N GLN A 58 -2.03 -7.77 -10.50
CA GLN A 58 -2.05 -6.49 -11.21
C GLN A 58 -2.44 -5.34 -10.26
N GLU A 59 -3.53 -5.51 -9.51
CA GLU A 59 -4.01 -4.51 -8.55
C GLU A 59 -2.99 -4.29 -7.41
N ILE A 60 -2.32 -5.36 -6.94
CA ILE A 60 -1.23 -5.26 -5.96
C ILE A 60 -0.06 -4.45 -6.55
N ALA A 61 0.31 -4.69 -7.81
CA ALA A 61 1.38 -3.96 -8.47
C ALA A 61 1.02 -2.48 -8.59
N GLU A 62 -0.18 -2.14 -9.06
CA GLU A 62 -0.66 -0.76 -9.17
C GLU A 62 -0.68 -0.06 -7.80
N PHE A 63 -1.11 -0.76 -6.73
CA PHE A 63 -1.07 -0.24 -5.37
C PHE A 63 0.37 0.02 -4.89
N THR A 64 1.27 -0.91 -5.19
CA THR A 64 2.69 -0.80 -4.82
C THR A 64 3.37 0.34 -5.59
N GLU A 65 3.03 0.54 -6.86
CA GLU A 65 3.50 1.69 -7.65
C GLU A 65 3.02 3.01 -7.07
N GLN A 66 1.77 3.10 -6.61
CA GLN A 66 1.28 4.30 -5.91
C GLN A 66 2.02 4.54 -4.59
N PHE A 67 2.33 3.48 -3.85
CA PHE A 67 3.14 3.58 -2.64
C PHE A 67 4.55 4.10 -2.94
N TYR A 68 5.21 3.60 -3.99
CA TYR A 68 6.51 4.10 -4.41
C TYR A 68 6.45 5.53 -4.94
N ALA A 69 5.43 5.88 -5.71
CA ALA A 69 5.23 7.26 -6.17
C ALA A 69 5.01 8.21 -4.99
N ALA A 70 4.29 7.79 -3.95
CA ALA A 70 4.11 8.57 -2.73
C ALA A 70 5.42 8.72 -1.92
N GLN A 71 6.22 7.65 -1.83
CA GLN A 71 7.56 7.72 -1.24
C GLN A 71 8.48 8.65 -2.03
N ASP A 72 8.49 8.56 -3.36
CA ASP A 72 9.34 9.37 -4.23
C ASP A 72 8.93 10.83 -4.18
N ALA A 73 7.63 11.14 -4.32
CA ALA A 73 7.10 12.49 -4.17
C ALA A 73 7.56 13.12 -2.84
N ARG A 74 7.47 12.35 -1.75
CA ARG A 74 7.95 12.78 -0.44
C ARG A 74 9.48 12.91 -0.37
N ALA A 75 10.24 11.98 -0.94
CA ALA A 75 11.70 12.02 -0.98
C ALA A 75 12.22 13.23 -1.78
N THR A 76 11.50 13.62 -2.83
CA THR A 76 11.79 14.83 -3.63
C THR A 76 11.54 16.11 -2.83
N GLU A 77 10.53 16.14 -1.95
CA GLU A 77 10.29 17.28 -1.05
C GLU A 77 11.33 17.35 0.09
N THR A 78 11.84 16.22 0.56
CA THR A 78 12.83 16.18 1.65
C THR A 78 14.25 16.48 1.15
N THR A 79 14.55 16.23 -0.13
CA THR A 79 15.82 16.62 -0.81
C THR A 79 15.71 18.04 -1.39
N GLY A 80 15.18 18.99 -0.61
CA GLY A 80 14.91 20.34 -1.10
C GLY A 80 14.97 21.45 -0.06
N GLY A 81 15.31 21.15 1.19
CA GLY A 81 15.24 22.12 2.29
C GLY A 81 16.46 22.13 3.20
N GLN A 82 17.39 23.04 2.87
CA GLN A 82 18.34 23.80 3.71
C GLN A 82 19.16 23.11 4.81
#